data_AF-A0A8K0EWD0-F1
#
_entry.id   AF-A0A8K0EWD0-F1
#
_cell.length_a   1.000
_cell.length_b   1.000
_cell.length_c   1.000
_cell.angle_alpha   90.00
_cell.angle_beta   90.00
_cell.angle_gamma   90.00
#
_symmetry.space_group_name_H-M   'P 1'
#
loop_
_entity.id
_entity.type
_entity.pdbx_description
1 polymer ?
#
loop_
_entity_poly.entity_id
_entity_poly.type
_entity_poly.pdbx_seq_one_letter_code
_entity_poly.pdbx_strand_id
1 'polypeptide(L)'
;MKPRKESSPVHPDLADCHPIPSVAHLFRRHWFLQSPMYFIRWIYAVFYSLYLLLVLRDPTDSDIVEYVENTTLAMLIRLARNGRPEEYDVTVGDCKLRASGGYKLKSWSLTYKKGNGGAEILRFSRNGVEIGDRSQIFSTVFLYHVHSLHTKSHVFSNGVARHIVENDVKTLLESSYTSMPLHNALLHSCQSPLEGTVAKLLGYICPCTRESVVEESRNMSALKGHQTKQCWEVRGKDTVAYKLFRLRQALQVVMKRHAIDQNWLEALFNHTIVHSVDHYLSTQQAHLRFSLHPWDAGCTTYQAFNTNMFRVLISFPTLNPLAPNTLRTIHKPFYQDLYRELKKIDPKIADTVTASVMY
;
A
#
# COMPACT_ATOMS: atom_id res chain seq x y z
N MET A 1 -16.92 -36.61 17.64
CA MET A 1 -16.04 -35.49 17.27
C MET A 1 -16.12 -35.29 15.76
N LYS A 2 -16.51 -34.12 15.26
CA LYS A 2 -16.34 -33.82 13.82
C LYS A 2 -14.83 -33.73 13.51
N PRO A 3 -14.35 -34.24 12.38
CA PRO A 3 -12.95 -34.10 12.00
C PRO A 3 -12.62 -32.60 11.96
N ARG A 4 -11.55 -32.21 12.65
CA ARG A 4 -10.96 -30.87 12.48
C ARG A 4 -10.43 -30.85 11.05
N LYS A 5 -11.14 -30.18 10.14
CA LYS A 5 -10.65 -29.91 8.79
C LYS A 5 -9.34 -29.14 8.98
N GLU A 6 -8.22 -29.72 8.59
CA GLU A 6 -6.95 -29.00 8.60
C GLU A 6 -7.14 -27.73 7.78
N SER A 7 -6.82 -26.57 8.37
CA SER A 7 -6.99 -25.30 7.69
C SER A 7 -6.04 -25.24 6.50
N SER A 8 -6.58 -25.29 5.29
CA SER A 8 -5.79 -25.10 4.08
C SER A 8 -5.03 -23.77 4.19
N PRO A 9 -3.73 -23.74 3.85
CA PRO A 9 -2.92 -22.53 3.96
C PRO A 9 -3.48 -21.42 3.06
N VAL A 10 -3.41 -20.18 3.54
CA VAL A 10 -3.74 -19.00 2.74
C VAL A 10 -2.66 -18.82 1.69
N HIS A 11 -2.98 -19.09 0.43
CA HIS A 11 -2.05 -18.93 -0.67
C HIS A 11 -2.05 -17.49 -1.20
N PRO A 12 -0.87 -16.90 -1.48
CA PRO A 12 -0.78 -15.57 -2.06
C PRO A 12 -1.16 -15.61 -3.54
N ASP A 13 -2.31 -15.02 -3.90
CA ASP A 13 -2.68 -14.77 -5.28
C ASP A 13 -3.61 -13.55 -5.42
N LEU A 14 -3.08 -12.48 -6.00
CA LEU A 14 -3.83 -11.27 -6.28
C LEU A 14 -4.94 -11.50 -7.32
N ALA A 15 -4.76 -12.47 -8.23
CA ALA A 15 -5.71 -12.76 -9.29
C ALA A 15 -6.92 -13.58 -8.81
N ASP A 16 -6.86 -14.17 -7.62
CA ASP A 16 -7.90 -15.04 -7.07
C ASP A 16 -9.12 -14.27 -6.52
N CYS A 17 -9.68 -13.40 -7.35
CA CYS A 17 -10.72 -12.43 -6.99
C CYS A 17 -12.01 -12.60 -7.81
N HIS A 18 -12.23 -13.74 -8.47
CA HIS A 18 -13.46 -13.96 -9.23
C HIS A 18 -14.66 -14.26 -8.32
N PRO A 19 -15.88 -13.84 -8.70
CA PRO A 19 -17.08 -14.16 -7.95
C PRO A 19 -17.40 -15.66 -8.09
N ILE A 20 -17.24 -16.41 -6.99
CA ILE A 20 -17.74 -17.78 -6.85
C ILE A 20 -18.93 -17.80 -5.89
N PRO A 21 -19.79 -18.85 -5.88
CA PRO A 21 -21.01 -18.86 -5.08
C PRO A 21 -20.80 -18.56 -3.59
N SER A 22 -19.71 -19.05 -2.97
CA SER A 22 -19.40 -18.82 -1.55
C SER A 22 -19.21 -17.34 -1.21
N VAL A 23 -18.62 -16.55 -2.11
CA VAL A 23 -18.27 -15.13 -1.89
C VAL A 23 -19.14 -14.15 -2.68
N ALA A 24 -20.08 -14.61 -3.49
CA ALA A 24 -20.93 -13.77 -4.35
C ALA A 24 -21.68 -12.67 -3.56
N HIS A 25 -22.03 -12.95 -2.30
CA HIS A 25 -22.67 -11.98 -1.42
C HIS A 25 -21.78 -10.76 -1.12
N LEU A 26 -20.45 -10.92 -1.09
CA LEU A 26 -19.49 -9.82 -0.92
C LEU A 26 -19.56 -8.84 -2.10
N PHE A 27 -19.64 -9.36 -3.32
CA PHE A 27 -19.75 -8.55 -4.55
C PHE A 27 -21.05 -7.75 -4.59
N ARG A 28 -22.17 -8.39 -4.26
CA ARG A 28 -23.47 -7.69 -4.18
C ARG A 28 -23.41 -6.57 -3.14
N ARG A 29 -22.88 -6.87 -1.96
CA ARG A 29 -22.74 -5.87 -0.90
C ARG A 29 -21.83 -4.72 -1.31
N HIS A 30 -20.68 -5.01 -1.91
CA HIS A 30 -19.76 -3.99 -2.43
C HIS A 30 -20.46 -3.09 -3.46
N TRP A 31 -21.19 -3.68 -4.41
CA TRP A 31 -21.93 -2.93 -5.42
C TRP A 31 -22.92 -1.94 -4.79
N PHE A 32 -23.72 -2.38 -3.82
CA PHE A 32 -24.73 -1.52 -3.20
C PHE A 32 -24.14 -0.47 -2.24
N LEU A 33 -23.09 -0.83 -1.49
CA LEU A 33 -22.58 0.03 -0.43
C LEU A 33 -21.40 0.91 -0.87
N GLN A 34 -20.52 0.41 -1.75
CA GLN A 34 -19.29 1.10 -2.14
C GLN A 34 -19.39 1.82 -3.49
N SER A 35 -20.07 1.26 -4.50
CA SER A 35 -20.13 1.89 -5.82
C SER A 35 -20.74 3.31 -5.82
N PRO A 36 -21.83 3.61 -5.07
CA PRO A 36 -22.32 4.99 -4.96
C PRO A 36 -21.30 5.93 -4.32
N MET A 37 -20.53 5.43 -3.36
CA MET A 37 -19.50 6.21 -2.70
C MET A 37 -18.32 6.52 -3.62
N TYR A 38 -17.96 5.63 -4.54
CA TYR A 38 -16.94 5.94 -5.55
C TYR A 38 -17.35 7.09 -6.47
N PHE A 39 -18.64 7.21 -6.81
CA PHE A 39 -19.14 8.34 -7.58
C PHE A 39 -19.06 9.65 -6.79
N ILE A 40 -19.53 9.66 -5.54
CA ILE A 40 -19.42 10.83 -4.65
C ILE A 40 -17.95 11.21 -4.42
N ARG A 41 -17.09 10.21 -4.21
CA ARG A 41 -15.66 10.39 -4.02
C ARG A 41 -14.98 10.95 -5.25
N TRP A 42 -15.43 10.59 -6.46
CA TRP A 42 -14.93 11.19 -7.69
C TRP A 42 -15.24 12.68 -7.77
N ILE A 43 -16.47 13.10 -7.44
CA ILE A 43 -16.82 14.54 -7.38
C ILE A 43 -15.90 15.25 -6.37
N TYR A 44 -15.76 14.70 -5.16
CA TYR A 44 -14.85 15.23 -4.16
C TYR A 44 -13.40 15.31 -4.68
N ALA A 45 -12.92 14.25 -5.34
CA ALA A 45 -11.57 14.18 -5.87
C ALA A 45 -11.31 15.26 -6.90
N VAL A 46 -12.28 15.58 -7.77
CA VAL A 46 -12.15 16.68 -8.74
C VAL A 46 -11.94 18.01 -8.01
N PHE A 47 -12.84 18.38 -7.11
CA PHE A 47 -12.74 19.67 -6.41
C PHE A 47 -11.51 19.76 -5.51
N TYR A 48 -11.21 18.69 -4.78
CA TYR A 48 -10.05 18.66 -3.91
C TYR A 48 -8.74 18.66 -4.69
N SER A 49 -8.67 17.98 -5.83
CA SER A 49 -7.50 18.01 -6.71
C SER A 49 -7.29 19.40 -7.31
N LEU A 50 -8.36 20.11 -7.70
CA LEU A 50 -8.29 21.50 -8.13
C LEU A 50 -7.76 22.43 -7.03
N TYR A 51 -8.25 22.26 -5.79
CA TYR A 51 -7.73 22.99 -4.63
C TYR A 51 -6.24 22.69 -4.41
N LEU A 52 -5.84 21.42 -4.43
CA LEU A 52 -4.45 21.02 -4.20
C LEU A 52 -3.50 21.68 -5.19
N LEU A 53 -3.88 21.86 -6.46
CA LEU A 53 -3.05 22.54 -7.46
C LEU A 53 -2.54 23.92 -7.03
N LEU A 54 -3.25 24.60 -6.11
CA LEU A 54 -2.88 25.91 -5.59
C LEU A 54 -1.76 25.86 -4.53
N VAL A 55 -1.57 24.70 -3.90
CA VAL A 55 -0.64 24.50 -2.77
C VAL A 55 0.43 23.45 -3.04
N LEU A 56 0.42 22.85 -4.24
CA LEU A 56 1.43 21.88 -4.64
C LEU A 56 2.81 22.54 -4.80
N ARG A 57 3.85 21.82 -4.38
CA ARG A 57 5.26 22.19 -4.60
C ARG A 57 6.07 21.02 -5.12
N ASP A 58 7.22 21.30 -5.73
CA ASP A 58 8.10 20.25 -6.23
C ASP A 58 8.74 19.44 -5.07
N PRO A 59 9.07 18.14 -5.28
CA PRO A 59 9.72 17.31 -4.28
C PRO A 59 11.16 17.77 -4.00
N THR A 60 11.55 17.69 -2.73
CA THR A 60 12.93 17.87 -2.27
C THR A 60 13.57 16.54 -1.91
N ASP A 61 14.89 16.53 -1.71
CA ASP A 61 15.61 15.36 -1.19
C ASP A 61 15.03 14.86 0.14
N SER A 62 14.64 15.80 1.01
CA SER A 62 14.01 15.48 2.30
C SER A 62 12.64 14.82 2.12
N ASP A 63 11.81 15.27 1.19
CA ASP A 63 10.51 14.63 0.93
C ASP A 63 10.66 13.20 0.40
N ILE A 64 11.62 12.98 -0.50
CA ILE A 64 11.89 11.66 -1.08
C ILE A 64 12.38 10.70 0.01
N VAL A 65 13.37 11.12 0.81
CA VAL A 65 13.91 10.30 1.89
C VAL A 65 12.85 10.05 2.96
N GLU A 66 12.08 11.07 3.35
CA GLU A 66 10.98 10.92 4.30
C GLU A 66 9.96 9.91 3.79
N TYR A 67 9.57 9.97 2.52
CA TYR A 67 8.65 8.98 1.94
C TYR A 67 9.21 7.56 1.97
N VAL A 68 10.49 7.38 1.66
CA VAL A 68 11.16 6.06 1.72
C VAL A 68 11.23 5.55 3.16
N GLU A 69 11.61 6.40 4.11
CA GLU A 69 11.77 6.03 5.52
C GLU A 69 10.45 5.81 6.26
N ASN A 70 9.40 6.50 5.81
CA ASN A 70 8.09 6.48 6.43
C ASN A 70 7.07 5.62 5.68
N THR A 71 7.45 4.78 4.71
CA THR A 71 6.54 3.79 4.09
C THR A 71 7.10 2.37 4.25
N THR A 72 6.43 1.36 3.71
CA THR A 72 7.00 -0.01 3.64
C THR A 72 8.30 -0.09 2.84
N LEU A 73 8.63 0.91 2.03
CA LEU A 73 9.97 1.05 1.43
C LEU A 73 11.09 1.07 2.47
N ALA A 74 10.78 1.44 3.71
CA ALA A 74 11.75 1.42 4.81
C ALA A 74 12.35 0.04 5.05
N MET A 75 11.65 -1.03 4.64
CA MET A 75 12.17 -2.39 4.72
C MET A 75 13.34 -2.66 3.76
N LEU A 76 13.50 -1.83 2.73
CA LEU A 76 14.58 -1.95 1.74
C LEU A 76 15.85 -1.20 2.13
N ILE A 77 15.78 -0.36 3.16
CA ILE A 77 16.89 0.49 3.59
C ILE A 77 17.97 -0.37 4.26
N ARG A 78 19.21 -0.19 3.84
CA ARG A 78 20.41 -0.76 4.45
C ARG A 78 21.46 0.32 4.69
N LEU A 79 22.42 0.04 5.56
CA LEU A 79 23.61 0.87 5.66
C LEU A 79 24.39 0.83 4.35
N ALA A 80 24.97 1.97 3.97
CA ALA A 80 25.77 2.05 2.76
C ALA A 80 27.02 1.15 2.87
N ARG A 81 27.36 0.49 1.76
CA ARG A 81 28.49 -0.48 1.72
C ARG A 81 29.86 0.16 1.95
N ASN A 82 29.96 1.48 1.85
CA ASN A 82 31.20 2.22 2.08
C ASN A 82 31.55 2.40 3.57
N GLY A 83 30.73 1.86 4.49
CA GLY A 83 31.02 1.83 5.92
C GLY A 83 30.80 3.15 6.65
N ARG A 84 30.17 4.15 6.00
CA ARG A 84 29.83 5.41 6.66
C ARG A 84 28.51 5.26 7.42
N PRO A 85 28.49 5.54 8.73
CA PRO A 85 27.33 5.24 9.59
C PRO A 85 26.10 6.12 9.29
N GLU A 86 26.28 7.23 8.58
CA GLU A 86 25.22 8.20 8.23
C GLU A 86 24.68 8.05 6.80
N GLU A 87 25.24 7.10 6.04
CA GLU A 87 24.85 6.86 4.65
C GLU A 87 24.04 5.57 4.53
N TYR A 88 23.00 5.64 3.69
CA TYR A 88 22.04 4.57 3.51
C TYR A 88 21.82 4.30 2.03
N ASP A 89 21.61 3.02 1.73
CA ASP A 89 21.30 2.55 0.40
C ASP A 89 19.92 1.91 0.36
N VAL A 90 19.24 2.10 -0.77
CA VAL A 90 18.15 1.27 -1.24
C VAL A 90 18.53 0.76 -2.62
N THR A 91 18.33 -0.53 -2.87
CA THR A 91 18.56 -1.10 -4.20
C THR A 91 17.49 -2.12 -4.52
N VAL A 92 16.87 -1.91 -5.67
CA VAL A 92 15.87 -2.79 -6.24
C VAL A 92 16.40 -3.26 -7.58
N GLY A 93 16.51 -4.58 -7.73
CA GLY A 93 16.77 -5.24 -9.01
C GLY A 93 15.60 -6.13 -9.40
N ASP A 94 15.66 -6.64 -10.63
CA ASP A 94 14.69 -7.58 -11.19
C ASP A 94 13.21 -7.13 -11.12
N CYS A 95 12.94 -5.83 -11.15
CA CYS A 95 11.59 -5.30 -11.13
C CYS A 95 10.88 -5.62 -12.47
N LYS A 96 9.60 -6.04 -12.38
CA LYS A 96 8.80 -6.48 -13.54
C LYS A 96 7.85 -5.41 -14.08
N LEU A 97 7.75 -4.27 -13.39
CA LEU A 97 6.83 -3.19 -13.74
C LEU A 97 7.10 -2.63 -15.14
N ARG A 98 6.02 -2.50 -15.91
CA ARG A 98 5.99 -1.91 -17.26
C ARG A 98 5.02 -0.74 -17.23
N ALA A 99 5.42 0.36 -17.86
CA ALA A 99 4.61 1.54 -18.01
C ALA A 99 4.17 1.74 -19.46
N SER A 100 3.08 2.47 -19.66
CA SER A 100 2.56 2.91 -20.96
C SER A 100 3.66 3.55 -21.80
N GLY A 101 3.66 3.31 -23.12
CA GLY A 101 4.74 3.79 -24.00
C GLY A 101 5.96 2.87 -24.07
N GLY A 102 5.87 1.65 -23.52
CA GLY A 102 6.91 0.62 -23.65
C GLY A 102 8.04 0.72 -22.64
N TYR A 103 7.94 1.66 -21.68
CA TYR A 103 8.93 1.83 -20.62
C TYR A 103 8.89 0.65 -19.63
N LYS A 104 10.06 0.28 -19.11
CA LYS A 104 10.21 -0.82 -18.13
C LYS A 104 11.06 -0.35 -16.97
N LEU A 105 10.59 -0.54 -15.75
CA LEU A 105 11.41 -0.34 -14.55
C LEU A 105 12.05 -1.69 -14.20
N LYS A 106 13.32 -1.87 -14.57
CA LYS A 106 14.11 -3.09 -14.30
C LYS A 106 14.82 -3.01 -12.96
N SER A 107 15.33 -1.83 -12.62
CA SER A 107 16.04 -1.57 -11.37
C SER A 107 15.99 -0.11 -10.99
N TRP A 108 16.17 0.18 -9.71
CA TRP A 108 16.51 1.51 -9.22
C TRP A 108 17.38 1.42 -7.97
N SER A 109 18.16 2.46 -7.71
CA SER A 109 18.94 2.60 -6.49
C SER A 109 18.89 4.02 -5.98
N LEU A 110 18.87 4.17 -4.67
CA LEU A 110 18.94 5.44 -3.97
C LEU A 110 20.02 5.34 -2.91
N THR A 111 20.99 6.26 -2.94
CA THR A 111 21.95 6.47 -1.87
C THR A 111 21.70 7.86 -1.30
N TYR A 112 21.56 7.96 0.02
CA TYR A 112 21.32 9.21 0.71
C TYR A 112 22.06 9.25 2.04
N LYS A 113 22.29 10.46 2.55
CA LYS A 113 22.79 10.68 3.92
C LYS A 113 21.78 11.48 4.72
N LYS A 114 21.82 11.31 6.05
CA LYS A 114 20.99 12.06 6.99
C LYS A 114 21.85 12.67 8.07
N GLY A 115 21.71 13.97 8.28
CA GLY A 115 22.42 14.70 9.33
C GLY A 115 21.56 15.82 9.91
N ASN A 116 22.18 16.68 10.72
CA ASN A 116 21.49 17.79 11.38
C ASN A 116 20.86 18.81 10.39
N GLY A 117 21.36 18.86 9.14
CA GLY A 117 20.84 19.71 8.07
C GLY A 117 19.69 19.11 7.26
N GLY A 118 19.18 17.93 7.64
CA GLY A 118 18.15 17.20 6.88
C GLY A 118 18.74 16.03 6.09
N ALA A 119 17.98 15.57 5.09
CA ALA A 119 18.39 14.48 4.22
C ALA A 119 18.86 15.00 2.85
N GLU A 120 19.92 14.38 2.34
CA GLU A 120 20.54 14.73 1.04
C GLU A 120 20.67 13.46 0.20
N ILE A 121 20.17 13.51 -1.03
CA ILE A 121 20.32 12.43 -1.99
C ILE A 121 21.71 12.54 -2.61
N LEU A 122 22.56 11.55 -2.35
CA LEU A 122 23.90 11.48 -2.90
C LEU A 122 23.88 10.95 -4.33
N ARG A 123 23.02 9.95 -4.58
CA ARG A 123 22.88 9.34 -5.91
C ARG A 123 21.54 8.67 -6.08
N PHE A 124 20.94 8.84 -7.25
CA PHE A 124 19.81 8.02 -7.67
C PHE A 124 20.04 7.47 -9.07
N SER A 125 19.78 6.18 -9.26
CA SER A 125 19.80 5.57 -10.58
C SER A 125 18.48 4.85 -10.87
N ARG A 126 18.04 4.94 -12.12
CA ARG A 126 16.94 4.15 -12.68
C ARG A 126 17.46 3.38 -13.88
N ASN A 127 17.33 2.06 -13.85
CA ASN A 127 17.88 1.16 -14.87
C ASN A 127 19.38 1.38 -15.15
N GLY A 128 20.15 1.75 -14.13
CA GLY A 128 21.58 2.07 -14.26
C GLY A 128 21.89 3.46 -14.82
N VAL A 129 20.89 4.25 -15.19
CA VAL A 129 21.05 5.64 -15.63
C VAL A 129 20.85 6.56 -14.43
N GLU A 130 21.78 7.49 -14.23
CA GLU A 130 21.70 8.48 -13.16
C GLU A 130 20.64 9.54 -13.46
N ILE A 131 19.79 9.84 -12.47
CA ILE A 131 18.71 10.82 -12.58
C ILE A 131 18.91 11.88 -11.51
N GLY A 132 18.98 13.15 -11.92
CA GLY A 132 19.12 14.30 -11.01
C GLY A 132 17.81 15.05 -10.74
N ASP A 133 16.76 14.79 -11.52
CA ASP A 133 15.46 15.46 -11.38
C ASP A 133 14.66 14.85 -10.23
N ARG A 134 14.33 15.67 -9.21
CA ARG A 134 13.67 15.21 -7.98
C ARG A 134 12.25 14.72 -8.24
N SER A 135 11.55 15.33 -9.20
CA SER A 135 10.22 14.87 -9.60
C SER A 135 10.28 13.46 -10.17
N GLN A 136 11.21 13.18 -11.08
CA GLN A 136 11.42 11.84 -11.64
C GLN A 136 11.86 10.81 -10.60
N ILE A 137 12.73 11.21 -9.66
CA ILE A 137 13.14 10.36 -8.54
C ILE A 137 11.90 9.99 -7.72
N PHE A 138 11.15 10.99 -7.26
CA PHE A 138 9.94 10.77 -6.46
C PHE A 138 8.90 9.95 -7.21
N SER A 139 8.64 10.26 -8.49
CA SER A 139 7.75 9.46 -9.35
C SER A 139 8.19 8.01 -9.45
N THR A 140 9.50 7.74 -9.57
CA THR A 140 10.02 6.36 -9.64
C THR A 140 9.79 5.62 -8.32
N VAL A 141 10.09 6.27 -7.19
CA VAL A 141 9.89 5.72 -5.84
C VAL A 141 8.41 5.50 -5.56
N PHE A 142 7.55 6.46 -5.91
CA PHE A 142 6.10 6.38 -5.75
C PHE A 142 5.50 5.26 -6.61
N LEU A 143 5.86 5.19 -7.90
CA LEU A 143 5.42 4.13 -8.80
C LEU A 143 5.82 2.75 -8.26
N TYR A 144 7.06 2.59 -7.82
CA TYR A 144 7.53 1.33 -7.25
C TYR A 144 6.81 0.99 -5.94
N HIS A 145 6.62 1.94 -5.03
CA HIS A 145 5.87 1.72 -3.80
C HIS A 145 4.44 1.23 -4.10
N VAL A 146 3.68 2.00 -4.89
CA VAL A 146 2.26 1.74 -5.14
C VAL A 146 2.04 0.47 -5.95
N HIS A 147 2.85 0.22 -6.98
CA HIS A 147 2.61 -0.88 -7.91
C HIS A 147 3.44 -2.14 -7.64
N SER A 148 4.50 -2.07 -6.83
CA SER A 148 5.27 -3.24 -6.40
C SER A 148 5.07 -3.56 -4.91
N LEU A 149 5.57 -2.74 -3.99
CA LEU A 149 5.56 -3.10 -2.56
C LEU A 149 4.15 -3.17 -1.98
N HIS A 150 3.35 -2.15 -2.22
CA HIS A 150 1.96 -2.11 -1.76
C HIS A 150 1.14 -3.25 -2.40
N THR A 151 1.31 -3.50 -3.70
CA THR A 151 0.65 -4.64 -4.36
C THR A 151 1.00 -5.99 -3.70
N LYS A 152 2.21 -6.14 -3.14
CA LYS A 152 2.60 -7.36 -2.42
C LYS A 152 1.85 -7.54 -1.09
N SER A 153 1.32 -6.49 -0.45
CA SER A 153 0.44 -6.69 0.72
C SER A 153 -0.91 -7.27 0.30
N HIS A 154 -1.34 -7.02 -0.94
CA HIS A 154 -2.64 -7.44 -1.47
C HIS A 154 -2.71 -8.91 -1.91
N VAL A 155 -1.58 -9.56 -2.17
CA VAL A 155 -1.56 -10.96 -2.63
C VAL A 155 -2.19 -11.92 -1.62
N PHE A 156 -2.14 -11.60 -0.32
CA PHE A 156 -2.76 -12.41 0.72
C PHE A 156 -4.23 -12.08 0.95
N SER A 157 -4.69 -10.88 0.59
CA SER A 157 -6.03 -10.39 0.94
C SER A 157 -7.15 -11.28 0.40
N ASN A 158 -7.05 -11.74 -0.85
CA ASN A 158 -8.07 -12.60 -1.45
C ASN A 158 -8.16 -13.96 -0.76
N GLY A 159 -7.00 -14.60 -0.53
CA GLY A 159 -6.94 -15.88 0.17
C GLY A 159 -7.45 -15.79 1.61
N VAL A 160 -7.12 -14.70 2.33
CA VAL A 160 -7.65 -14.42 3.67
C VAL A 160 -9.17 -14.27 3.63
N ALA A 161 -9.69 -13.41 2.74
CA ALA A 161 -11.13 -13.14 2.63
C ALA A 161 -11.91 -14.42 2.29
N ARG A 162 -11.42 -15.21 1.34
CA ARG A 162 -12.03 -16.51 0.98
C ARG A 162 -12.02 -17.47 2.14
N HIS A 163 -10.88 -17.63 2.81
CA HIS A 163 -10.77 -18.54 3.94
C HIS A 163 -11.72 -18.15 5.08
N ILE A 164 -11.83 -16.87 5.41
CA ILE A 164 -12.76 -16.35 6.42
C ILE A 164 -14.21 -16.73 6.08
N VAL A 165 -14.62 -16.56 4.81
CA VAL A 165 -15.98 -16.85 4.37
C VAL A 165 -16.26 -18.36 4.33
N GLU A 166 -15.39 -19.14 3.72
CA GLU A 166 -15.61 -20.58 3.51
C GLU A 166 -15.55 -21.40 4.80
N ASN A 167 -14.84 -20.88 5.82
CA ASN A 167 -14.72 -21.52 7.13
C ASN A 167 -15.53 -20.82 8.23
N ASP A 168 -16.40 -19.86 7.87
CA ASP A 168 -17.28 -19.12 8.80
C ASP A 168 -16.51 -18.56 10.02
N VAL A 169 -15.38 -17.90 9.76
CA VAL A 169 -14.54 -17.29 10.81
C VAL A 169 -15.18 -15.98 11.27
N LYS A 170 -16.26 -16.08 12.05
CA LYS A 170 -17.14 -14.96 12.44
C LYS A 170 -16.41 -13.77 13.06
N THR A 171 -15.33 -14.06 13.78
CA THR A 171 -14.49 -13.07 14.44
C THR A 171 -13.82 -12.10 13.46
N LEU A 172 -13.56 -12.53 12.22
CA LEU A 172 -12.81 -11.77 11.21
C LEU A 172 -13.65 -11.38 9.98
N LEU A 173 -14.97 -11.62 10.00
CA LEU A 173 -15.83 -11.35 8.83
C LEU A 173 -15.76 -9.92 8.32
N GLU A 174 -15.54 -8.92 9.18
CA GLU A 174 -15.44 -7.52 8.76
C GLU A 174 -14.28 -7.27 7.78
N SER A 175 -13.21 -8.05 7.86
CA SER A 175 -12.05 -7.95 6.96
C SER A 175 -12.25 -8.58 5.58
N SER A 176 -13.34 -9.31 5.32
CA SER A 176 -13.53 -9.95 4.01
C SER A 176 -14.34 -9.10 3.02
N TYR A 177 -14.97 -8.01 3.47
CA TYR A 177 -16.11 -7.43 2.74
C TYR A 177 -15.81 -6.79 1.39
N THR A 178 -14.67 -6.12 1.26
CA THR A 178 -14.36 -5.30 0.08
C THR A 178 -13.19 -5.85 -0.71
N SER A 179 -12.31 -6.63 -0.09
CA SER A 179 -11.03 -7.09 -0.65
C SER A 179 -11.18 -7.74 -2.02
N MET A 180 -11.97 -8.82 -2.12
CA MET A 180 -12.13 -9.54 -3.39
C MET A 180 -12.89 -8.73 -4.45
N PRO A 181 -14.05 -8.10 -4.15
CA PRO A 181 -14.74 -7.24 -5.13
C PRO A 181 -13.88 -6.07 -5.63
N LEU A 182 -13.11 -5.43 -4.75
CA LEU A 182 -12.22 -4.32 -5.10
C LEU A 182 -11.11 -4.81 -6.03
N HIS A 183 -10.43 -5.89 -5.68
CA HIS A 183 -9.39 -6.47 -6.54
C HIS A 183 -9.94 -6.89 -7.90
N ASN A 184 -11.15 -7.46 -7.93
CA ASN A 184 -11.81 -7.79 -9.18
C ASN A 184 -12.07 -6.54 -10.03
N ALA A 185 -12.57 -5.47 -9.44
CA ALA A 185 -12.78 -4.20 -10.14
C ALA A 185 -11.46 -3.60 -10.64
N LEU A 186 -10.40 -3.62 -9.81
CA LEU A 186 -9.07 -3.12 -10.16
C LEU A 186 -8.41 -3.94 -11.27
N LEU A 187 -8.67 -5.24 -11.37
CA LEU A 187 -8.06 -6.10 -12.39
C LEU A 187 -8.92 -6.30 -13.63
N HIS A 188 -10.24 -6.15 -13.56
CA HIS A 188 -11.12 -6.61 -14.64
C HIS A 188 -12.19 -5.61 -15.09
N SER A 189 -12.30 -4.43 -14.45
CA SER A 189 -13.30 -3.44 -14.83
C SER A 189 -12.77 -2.34 -15.74
N CYS A 190 -13.68 -1.68 -16.47
CA CYS A 190 -13.37 -0.47 -17.23
C CYS A 190 -13.02 0.74 -16.33
N GLN A 191 -13.30 0.67 -15.03
CA GLN A 191 -12.96 1.69 -14.03
C GLN A 191 -11.59 1.45 -13.39
N SER A 192 -10.89 0.38 -13.78
CA SER A 192 -9.55 0.07 -13.28
C SER A 192 -8.55 1.20 -13.56
N PRO A 193 -7.72 1.61 -12.60
CA PRO A 193 -6.60 2.52 -12.87
C PRO A 193 -5.50 1.85 -13.71
N LEU A 194 -5.47 0.51 -13.78
CA LEU A 194 -4.57 -0.30 -14.60
C LEU A 194 -5.23 -0.52 -15.98
N GLU A 195 -5.25 0.52 -16.83
CA GLU A 195 -5.72 0.44 -18.23
C GLU A 195 -7.25 0.45 -18.46
N GLY A 196 -8.05 0.87 -17.48
CA GLY A 196 -9.48 1.05 -17.65
C GLY A 196 -9.84 2.26 -18.52
N THR A 197 -10.75 2.08 -19.48
CA THR A 197 -11.20 3.14 -20.38
C THR A 197 -11.95 4.27 -19.66
N VAL A 198 -12.75 3.93 -18.65
CA VAL A 198 -13.48 4.91 -17.82
C VAL A 198 -12.50 5.65 -16.91
N ALA A 199 -11.51 4.97 -16.32
CA ALA A 199 -10.48 5.62 -15.52
C ALA A 199 -9.66 6.64 -16.32
N LYS A 200 -9.37 6.32 -17.58
CA LYS A 200 -8.72 7.25 -18.52
C LYS A 200 -9.57 8.49 -18.76
N LEU A 201 -10.87 8.32 -19.03
CA LEU A 201 -11.80 9.42 -19.24
C LEU A 201 -11.94 10.30 -17.99
N LEU A 202 -11.95 9.68 -16.81
CA LEU A 202 -12.14 10.35 -15.52
C LEU A 202 -10.84 10.91 -14.91
N GLY A 203 -9.69 10.77 -15.60
CA GLY A 203 -8.44 11.45 -15.23
C GLY A 203 -7.69 10.82 -14.04
N TYR A 204 -7.83 9.53 -13.76
CA TYR A 204 -7.10 8.86 -12.66
C TYR A 204 -6.36 7.59 -13.10
N ILE A 205 -6.10 7.44 -14.40
CA ILE A 205 -5.33 6.30 -14.92
C ILE A 205 -3.88 6.35 -14.42
N CYS A 206 -3.35 5.20 -14.03
CA CYS A 206 -1.94 5.06 -13.68
C CYS A 206 -1.14 4.59 -14.91
N PRO A 207 0.19 4.79 -14.93
CA PRO A 207 1.01 4.43 -16.08
C PRO A 207 1.27 2.92 -16.21
N CYS A 208 1.10 2.13 -15.14
CA CYS A 208 1.49 0.72 -15.15
C CYS A 208 0.50 -0.18 -15.91
N THR A 209 1.03 -1.17 -16.64
CA THR A 209 0.18 -2.20 -17.27
C THR A 209 -0.27 -3.22 -16.24
N ARG A 210 -1.49 -3.72 -16.38
CA ARG A 210 -2.08 -4.68 -15.43
C ARG A 210 -1.24 -5.93 -15.29
N GLU A 211 -0.77 -6.50 -16.41
CA GLU A 211 0.00 -7.74 -16.43
C GLU A 211 1.31 -7.58 -15.66
N SER A 212 1.94 -6.41 -15.77
CA SER A 212 3.20 -6.16 -15.07
C SER A 212 3.03 -6.02 -13.57
N VAL A 213 1.90 -5.46 -13.12
CA VAL A 213 1.56 -5.35 -11.68
C VAL A 213 1.26 -6.74 -11.10
N VAL A 214 0.50 -7.57 -11.83
CA VAL A 214 0.23 -8.96 -11.41
C VAL A 214 1.53 -9.77 -11.36
N GLU A 215 2.38 -9.67 -12.37
CA GLU A 215 3.69 -10.33 -12.39
C GLU A 215 4.59 -9.86 -11.24
N GLU A 216 4.70 -8.55 -11.03
CA GLU A 216 5.50 -7.96 -9.96
C GLU A 216 4.97 -8.29 -8.56
N SER A 217 3.66 -8.49 -8.39
CA SER A 217 3.08 -8.89 -7.10
C SER A 217 3.64 -10.21 -6.58
N ARG A 218 4.04 -11.11 -7.50
CA ARG A 218 4.64 -12.42 -7.19
C ARG A 218 6.16 -12.35 -7.03
N ASN A 219 6.77 -11.23 -7.40
CA ASN A 219 8.21 -11.05 -7.43
C ASN A 219 8.77 -10.63 -6.07
N MET A 220 9.19 -11.60 -5.26
CA MET A 220 9.79 -11.33 -3.95
C MET A 220 11.30 -11.09 -4.01
N SER A 221 11.92 -11.02 -5.19
CA SER A 221 13.39 -10.89 -5.35
C SER A 221 13.95 -9.69 -4.61
N ALA A 222 13.29 -8.53 -4.75
CA ALA A 222 13.67 -7.32 -4.06
C ALA A 222 13.64 -7.48 -2.54
N LEU A 223 12.82 -8.40 -2.00
CA LEU A 223 12.70 -8.70 -0.57
C LEU A 223 13.70 -9.73 -0.03
N LYS A 224 14.44 -10.41 -0.91
CA LYS A 224 15.45 -11.42 -0.53
C LYS A 224 16.71 -10.73 -0.02
N GLY A 225 17.02 -10.91 1.26
CA GLY A 225 18.25 -10.39 1.88
C GLY A 225 18.10 -9.06 2.62
N HIS A 226 16.87 -8.62 2.91
CA HIS A 226 16.65 -7.41 3.71
C HIS A 226 17.09 -7.55 5.15
N GLN A 227 17.78 -6.51 5.62
CA GLN A 227 18.31 -6.40 6.96
C GLN A 227 17.46 -5.43 7.80
N THR A 228 16.13 -5.60 7.78
CA THR A 228 15.20 -4.77 8.57
C THR A 228 15.60 -4.70 10.05
N LYS A 229 16.10 -5.81 10.59
CA LYS A 229 16.61 -5.89 11.96
C LYS A 229 17.80 -4.95 12.20
N GLN A 230 18.83 -5.00 11.36
CA GLN A 230 20.02 -4.14 11.52
C GLN A 230 19.66 -2.66 11.30
N CYS A 231 18.74 -2.37 10.38
CA CYS A 231 18.31 -1.00 10.08
C CYS A 231 17.66 -0.31 11.29
N TRP A 232 16.73 -0.96 12.01
CA TRP A 232 16.17 -0.35 13.21
C TRP A 232 17.06 -0.49 14.46
N GLU A 233 17.97 -1.46 14.52
CA GLU A 233 18.95 -1.56 15.61
C GLU A 233 19.86 -0.32 15.63
N VAL A 234 20.19 0.19 14.45
CA VAL A 234 21.00 1.40 14.28
C VAL A 234 20.16 2.68 14.37
N ARG A 235 18.97 2.68 13.78
CA ARG A 235 18.15 3.91 13.64
C ARG A 235 17.15 4.12 14.79
N GLY A 236 17.04 3.17 15.70
CA GLY A 236 16.21 3.28 16.89
C GLY A 236 14.74 2.87 16.69
N LYS A 237 14.01 2.95 17.80
CA LYS A 237 12.64 2.43 17.96
C LYS A 237 11.57 3.29 17.28
N ASP A 238 11.90 4.49 16.82
CA ASP A 238 10.92 5.39 16.20
C ASP A 238 10.73 5.13 14.70
N THR A 239 11.56 4.27 14.09
CA THR A 239 11.45 3.91 12.68
C THR A 239 10.16 3.16 12.34
N VAL A 240 9.60 3.40 11.14
CA VAL A 240 8.42 2.67 10.64
C VAL A 240 8.66 1.16 10.61
N ALA A 241 9.86 0.72 10.24
CA ALA A 241 10.20 -0.71 10.25
C ALA A 241 10.08 -1.32 11.66
N TYR A 242 10.58 -0.65 12.70
CA TYR A 242 10.43 -1.13 14.08
C TYR A 242 8.97 -1.12 14.53
N LYS A 243 8.23 -0.06 14.19
CA LYS A 243 6.79 0.01 14.47
C LYS A 243 6.05 -1.16 13.82
N LEU A 244 6.28 -1.46 12.54
CA LEU A 244 5.70 -2.61 11.85
C LEU A 244 6.01 -3.94 12.56
N PHE A 245 7.24 -4.14 13.02
CA PHE A 245 7.59 -5.32 13.83
C PHE A 245 6.77 -5.40 15.13
N ARG A 246 6.65 -4.30 15.86
CA ARG A 246 5.85 -4.24 17.10
C ARG A 246 4.37 -4.46 16.83
N LEU A 247 3.83 -3.92 15.74
CA LEU A 247 2.43 -4.11 15.33
C LEU A 247 2.16 -5.57 14.94
N ARG A 248 3.13 -6.25 14.29
CA ARG A 248 3.05 -7.69 14.02
C ARG A 248 3.00 -8.51 15.31
N GLN A 249 3.81 -8.16 16.31
CA GLN A 249 3.76 -8.82 17.63
C GLN A 249 2.43 -8.58 18.35
N ALA A 250 1.90 -7.35 18.28
CA ALA A 250 0.59 -7.01 18.83
C ALA A 250 -0.52 -7.85 18.19
N LEU A 251 -0.54 -7.98 16.86
CA LEU A 251 -1.47 -8.84 16.15
C LEU A 251 -1.36 -10.29 16.61
N GLN A 252 -0.14 -10.82 16.75
CA GLN A 252 0.08 -12.18 17.23
C GLN A 252 -0.54 -12.43 18.62
N VAL A 253 -0.37 -11.48 19.55
CA VAL A 253 -0.97 -11.56 20.89
C VAL A 253 -2.50 -11.59 20.81
N VAL A 254 -3.10 -10.73 19.99
CA VAL A 254 -4.56 -10.67 19.81
C VAL A 254 -5.08 -11.93 19.15
N MET A 255 -4.41 -12.45 18.12
CA MET A 255 -4.77 -13.71 17.48
C MET A 255 -4.77 -14.88 18.48
N LYS A 256 -3.77 -14.98 19.37
CA LYS A 256 -3.74 -16.00 20.43
C LYS A 256 -4.93 -15.86 21.38
N ARG A 257 -5.25 -14.62 21.79
CA ARG A 257 -6.37 -14.33 22.70
C ARG A 257 -7.73 -14.74 22.11
N HIS A 258 -7.89 -14.58 20.80
CA HIS A 258 -9.13 -14.89 20.07
C HIS A 258 -9.10 -16.27 19.37
N ALA A 259 -8.14 -17.14 19.73
CA ALA A 259 -7.98 -18.48 19.18
C ALA A 259 -7.91 -18.55 17.63
N ILE A 260 -7.33 -17.52 17.00
CA ILE A 260 -7.06 -17.51 15.56
C ILE A 260 -5.76 -18.27 15.28
N ASP A 261 -5.77 -19.11 14.24
CA ASP A 261 -4.60 -19.89 13.82
C ASP A 261 -3.40 -18.97 13.56
N GLN A 262 -2.30 -19.27 14.24
CA GLN A 262 -1.04 -18.51 14.14
C GLN A 262 -0.39 -18.63 12.77
N ASN A 263 -0.72 -19.66 11.99
CA ASN A 263 -0.24 -19.81 10.62
C ASN A 263 -0.71 -18.67 9.71
N TRP A 264 -1.73 -17.90 10.10
CA TRP A 264 -2.24 -16.77 9.33
C TRP A 264 -1.59 -15.44 9.69
N LEU A 265 -0.63 -15.42 10.62
CA LEU A 265 -0.08 -14.17 11.14
C LEU A 265 0.42 -13.25 10.03
N GLU A 266 1.21 -13.77 9.08
CA GLU A 266 1.70 -12.95 7.97
C GLU A 266 0.60 -12.49 7.03
N ALA A 267 -0.35 -13.38 6.72
CA ALA A 267 -1.44 -13.08 5.79
C ALA A 267 -2.36 -11.99 6.39
N LEU A 268 -2.75 -12.13 7.66
CA LEU A 268 -3.55 -11.11 8.37
C LEU A 268 -2.75 -9.84 8.61
N PHE A 269 -1.46 -9.93 8.93
CA PHE A 269 -0.61 -8.75 9.13
C PHE A 269 -0.53 -7.90 7.86
N ASN A 270 -0.29 -8.54 6.70
CA ASN A 270 -0.25 -7.84 5.42
C ASN A 270 -1.62 -7.27 5.04
N HIS A 271 -2.66 -8.08 5.16
CA HIS A 271 -4.02 -7.72 4.78
C HIS A 271 -4.61 -6.58 5.62
N THR A 272 -4.33 -6.55 6.93
CA THR A 272 -4.96 -5.58 7.85
C THR A 272 -4.04 -4.43 8.25
N ILE A 273 -2.78 -4.69 8.60
CA ILE A 273 -1.89 -3.67 9.16
C ILE A 273 -1.06 -3.02 8.05
N VAL A 274 -0.26 -3.80 7.32
CA VAL A 274 0.68 -3.26 6.31
C VAL A 274 -0.06 -2.45 5.26
N HIS A 275 -1.11 -3.03 4.69
CA HIS A 275 -1.98 -2.39 3.70
C HIS A 275 -2.47 -1.00 4.18
N SER A 276 -3.02 -0.94 5.39
CA SER A 276 -3.55 0.30 5.98
C SER A 276 -2.48 1.33 6.27
N VAL A 277 -1.34 0.87 6.78
CA VAL A 277 -0.18 1.71 7.09
C VAL A 277 0.37 2.36 5.81
N ASP A 278 0.47 1.62 4.71
CA ASP A 278 0.91 2.16 3.42
C ASP A 278 -0.04 3.23 2.88
N HIS A 279 -1.35 3.02 2.98
CA HIS A 279 -2.33 4.04 2.60
C HIS A 279 -2.14 5.32 3.42
N TYR A 280 -2.12 5.23 4.75
CA TYR A 280 -1.93 6.40 5.60
C TYR A 280 -0.63 7.14 5.31
N LEU A 281 0.49 6.43 5.26
CA LEU A 281 1.80 7.06 5.13
C LEU A 281 2.01 7.63 3.73
N SER A 282 1.45 7.00 2.68
CA SER A 282 1.49 7.58 1.33
C SER A 282 0.68 8.88 1.21
N THR A 283 -0.37 9.07 2.01
CA THR A 283 -1.17 10.32 2.00
C THR A 283 -0.42 11.53 2.56
N GLN A 284 0.62 11.32 3.38
CA GLN A 284 1.35 12.43 4.03
C GLN A 284 2.13 13.29 3.03
N GLN A 285 2.29 12.83 1.78
CA GLN A 285 3.00 13.53 0.70
C GLN A 285 2.06 14.12 -0.36
N ALA A 286 0.81 14.41 0.02
CA ALA A 286 -0.23 14.93 -0.86
C ALA A 286 0.11 16.30 -1.48
N HIS A 287 0.95 17.09 -0.82
CA HIS A 287 1.38 18.44 -1.25
C HIS A 287 2.46 18.44 -2.34
N LEU A 288 2.94 17.26 -2.77
CA LEU A 288 3.99 17.16 -3.77
C LEU A 288 3.47 17.12 -5.21
N ARG A 289 4.11 17.90 -6.08
CA ARG A 289 3.87 18.00 -7.52
C ARG A 289 4.80 17.07 -8.29
N PHE A 290 4.27 16.03 -8.93
CA PHE A 290 5.03 15.14 -9.81
C PHE A 290 4.08 14.43 -10.77
N SER A 291 4.62 13.85 -11.84
CA SER A 291 3.85 12.98 -12.75
C SER A 291 3.82 11.55 -12.21
N LEU A 292 2.68 10.86 -12.30
CA LEU A 292 2.65 9.41 -12.04
C LEU A 292 3.61 8.64 -12.95
N HIS A 293 3.88 9.13 -14.17
CA HIS A 293 4.77 8.48 -15.13
C HIS A 293 6.23 8.91 -14.90
N PRO A 294 7.13 8.02 -14.44
CA PRO A 294 8.45 8.43 -13.97
C PRO A 294 9.41 8.96 -15.04
N TRP A 295 9.16 8.67 -16.32
CA TRP A 295 10.00 9.14 -17.42
C TRP A 295 9.64 10.54 -17.90
N ASP A 296 8.57 11.14 -17.38
CA ASP A 296 8.20 12.51 -17.72
C ASP A 296 9.21 13.48 -17.09
N ALA A 297 9.70 14.45 -17.85
CA ALA A 297 10.52 15.52 -17.31
C ALA A 297 9.61 16.63 -16.77
N GLY A 298 9.73 16.95 -15.49
CA GLY A 298 8.86 17.92 -14.81
C GLY A 298 7.42 17.42 -14.63
N CYS A 299 6.50 18.36 -14.38
CA CYS A 299 5.09 18.05 -14.15
C CYS A 299 4.19 19.19 -14.63
N THR A 300 3.43 18.93 -15.70
CA THR A 300 2.38 19.83 -16.18
C THR A 300 1.20 19.89 -15.21
N THR A 301 0.37 20.92 -15.31
CA THR A 301 -0.82 21.06 -14.44
C THR A 301 -1.80 19.91 -14.62
N TYR A 302 -1.92 19.39 -15.84
CA TYR A 302 -2.74 18.20 -16.12
C TYR A 302 -2.18 16.93 -15.48
N GLN A 303 -0.86 16.70 -15.54
CA GLN A 303 -0.23 15.57 -14.85
C GLN A 303 -0.36 15.68 -13.33
N ALA A 304 -0.18 16.88 -12.76
CA ALA A 304 -0.37 17.13 -11.34
C ALA A 304 -1.82 16.86 -10.91
N PHE A 305 -2.79 17.33 -11.70
CA PHE A 305 -4.21 17.06 -11.47
C PHE A 305 -4.51 15.56 -11.49
N ASN A 306 -4.07 14.83 -12.52
CA ASN A 306 -4.30 13.39 -12.61
C ASN A 306 -3.62 12.62 -11.47
N THR A 307 -2.44 13.06 -11.04
CA THR A 307 -1.73 12.48 -9.88
C THR A 307 -2.53 12.65 -8.60
N ASN A 308 -3.11 13.83 -8.38
CA ASN A 308 -3.99 14.09 -7.25
C ASN A 308 -5.30 13.31 -7.34
N MET A 309 -5.91 13.24 -8.52
CA MET A 309 -7.11 12.41 -8.76
C MET A 309 -6.84 10.96 -8.39
N PHE A 310 -5.73 10.37 -8.85
CA PHE A 310 -5.32 9.02 -8.49
C PHE A 310 -5.10 8.86 -6.99
N ARG A 311 -4.36 9.76 -6.36
CA ARG A 311 -4.11 9.70 -4.90
C ARG A 311 -5.40 9.77 -4.10
N VAL A 312 -6.27 10.71 -4.43
CA VAL A 312 -7.52 10.95 -3.69
C VAL A 312 -8.53 9.84 -3.94
N LEU A 313 -8.52 9.16 -5.09
CA LEU A 313 -9.45 8.07 -5.41
C LEU A 313 -8.95 6.67 -5.01
N ILE A 314 -7.64 6.42 -5.13
CA ILE A 314 -7.04 5.08 -5.02
C ILE A 314 -6.18 4.98 -3.76
N SER A 315 -5.34 5.97 -3.47
CA SER A 315 -4.36 5.89 -2.37
C SER A 315 -4.91 6.36 -1.03
N PHE A 316 -5.88 7.27 -0.99
CA PHE A 316 -6.41 7.77 0.27
C PHE A 316 -7.43 6.78 0.85
N PRO A 317 -7.65 6.75 2.17
CA PRO A 317 -8.76 5.99 2.73
C PRO A 317 -10.11 6.63 2.34
N THR A 318 -11.12 5.84 1.94
CA THR A 318 -12.52 6.34 1.92
C THR A 318 -13.18 6.08 3.27
N LEU A 319 -13.85 7.08 3.82
CA LEU A 319 -14.89 6.83 4.82
C LEU A 319 -16.21 6.60 4.08
N ASN A 320 -16.75 5.39 4.19
CA ASN A 320 -18.05 5.07 3.63
C ASN A 320 -19.14 5.26 4.72
N PRO A 321 -19.98 6.31 4.65
CA PRO A 321 -21.04 6.52 5.63
C PRO A 321 -22.13 5.43 5.61
N LEU A 322 -22.29 4.72 4.48
CA LEU A 322 -23.23 3.59 4.34
C LEU A 322 -22.68 2.29 4.95
N ALA A 323 -21.37 2.23 5.21
CA ALA A 323 -20.70 1.10 5.82
C ALA A 323 -19.51 1.62 6.66
N PRO A 324 -19.78 2.34 7.77
CA PRO A 324 -18.72 3.00 8.53
C PRO A 324 -17.79 1.94 9.13
N ASN A 325 -16.53 2.10 8.79
CA ASN A 325 -15.41 1.24 9.15
C ASN A 325 -14.66 1.72 10.39
N THR A 326 -15.25 2.66 11.13
CA THR A 326 -14.68 3.15 12.39
C THR A 326 -14.85 2.12 13.51
N LEU A 327 -13.92 2.09 14.47
CA LEU A 327 -14.09 1.26 15.67
C LEU A 327 -15.37 1.52 16.46
N ARG A 328 -15.89 2.75 16.39
CA ARG A 328 -17.15 3.10 17.03
C ARG A 328 -18.31 2.26 16.49
N THR A 329 -18.22 1.82 15.23
CA THR A 329 -19.26 1.05 14.53
C THR A 329 -18.91 -0.44 14.43
N ILE A 330 -17.62 -0.80 14.47
CA ILE A 330 -17.16 -2.19 14.54
C ILE A 330 -17.26 -2.70 15.99
N HIS A 331 -18.43 -3.23 16.37
CA HIS A 331 -18.67 -3.89 17.66
C HIS A 331 -18.16 -5.34 17.68
N LYS A 332 -16.86 -5.53 17.37
CA LYS A 332 -16.24 -6.86 17.30
C LYS A 332 -15.05 -6.95 18.27
N PRO A 333 -15.05 -7.92 19.20
CA PRO A 333 -14.02 -8.04 20.24
C PRO A 333 -12.58 -8.09 19.70
N PHE A 334 -12.35 -8.80 18.59
CA PHE A 334 -11.01 -8.91 17.99
C PHE A 334 -10.44 -7.57 17.57
N TYR A 335 -11.18 -6.77 16.81
CA TYR A 335 -10.69 -5.48 16.29
C TYR A 335 -10.58 -4.41 17.39
N GLN A 336 -11.43 -4.47 18.41
CA GLN A 336 -11.30 -3.61 19.60
C GLN A 336 -10.03 -3.93 20.38
N ASP A 337 -9.74 -5.22 20.58
CA ASP A 337 -8.50 -5.65 21.22
C ASP A 337 -7.27 -5.33 20.38
N LEU A 338 -7.36 -5.52 19.06
CA LEU A 338 -6.33 -5.09 18.13
C LEU A 338 -6.05 -3.61 18.30
N TYR A 339 -7.07 -2.74 18.22
CA TYR A 339 -6.91 -1.32 18.45
C TYR A 339 -6.20 -0.98 19.76
N ARG A 340 -6.62 -1.60 20.87
CA ARG A 340 -6.03 -1.37 22.19
C ARG A 340 -4.54 -1.72 22.21
N GLU A 341 -4.13 -2.80 21.55
CA GLU A 341 -2.72 -3.19 21.47
C GLU A 341 -1.94 -2.27 20.52
N LEU A 342 -2.49 -1.92 19.36
CA LEU A 342 -1.83 -1.02 18.40
C LEU A 342 -1.66 0.40 18.96
N LYS A 343 -2.65 0.90 19.70
CA LYS A 343 -2.65 2.24 20.30
C LYS A 343 -1.50 2.44 21.31
N LYS A 344 -1.03 1.37 21.94
CA LYS A 344 0.14 1.40 22.83
C LYS A 344 1.45 1.64 22.07
N ILE A 345 1.47 1.40 20.76
CA ILE A 345 2.65 1.54 19.90
C ILE A 345 2.60 2.89 19.19
N ASP A 346 1.52 3.16 18.46
CA ASP A 346 1.31 4.41 17.73
C ASP A 346 -0.20 4.67 17.57
N PRO A 347 -0.75 5.66 18.28
CA PRO A 347 -2.18 5.97 18.23
C PRO A 347 -2.70 6.29 16.81
N LYS A 348 -1.91 6.99 15.99
CA LYS A 348 -2.33 7.40 14.64
C LYS A 348 -2.41 6.20 13.70
N ILE A 349 -1.44 5.29 13.80
CA ILE A 349 -1.47 4.03 13.06
C ILE A 349 -2.66 3.17 13.52
N ALA A 350 -2.93 3.10 14.82
CA ALA A 350 -4.06 2.33 15.33
C ALA A 350 -5.41 2.82 14.78
N ASP A 351 -5.62 4.14 14.73
CA ASP A 351 -6.83 4.73 14.16
C ASP A 351 -6.95 4.40 12.67
N THR A 352 -5.84 4.44 11.92
CA THR A 352 -5.86 4.12 10.49
C THR A 352 -6.11 2.63 10.24
N VAL A 353 -5.34 1.74 10.88
CA VAL A 353 -5.50 0.28 10.69
C VAL A 353 -6.93 -0.13 10.92
N THR A 354 -7.55 0.43 11.96
CA THR A 354 -8.91 0.05 12.31
C THR A 354 -9.97 0.70 11.43
N ALA A 355 -9.76 1.93 10.97
CA ALA A 355 -10.57 2.50 9.89
C ALA A 355 -10.46 1.65 8.61
N SER A 356 -9.31 1.06 8.32
CA SER A 356 -9.10 0.30 7.10
C SER A 356 -9.45 -1.20 7.20
N VAL A 357 -10.00 -1.66 8.34
CA VAL A 357 -10.37 -3.08 8.53
C VAL A 357 -11.40 -3.56 7.50
N MET A 358 -12.27 -2.68 7.02
CA MET A 358 -13.29 -2.99 6.01
C MET A 358 -12.89 -2.53 4.59
N TYR A 359 -11.61 -2.29 4.34
CA TYR A 359 -11.11 -1.68 3.11
C TYR A 359 -10.45 -2.69 2.17
#